data_AF-A0A452V4X1-F1
#
_entry.id   AF-A0A452V4X1-F1
#
_cell.length_a   1.000
_cell.length_b   1.000
_cell.length_c   1.000
_cell.angle_alpha   90.00
_cell.angle_beta   90.00
_cell.angle_gamma   90.00
#
_symmetry.space_group_name_H-M   'P 1'
#
loop_
_entity.id
_entity.type
_entity.pdbx_description
1 polymer ?
#
loop_
_entity_poly.entity_id
_entity_poly.type
_entity_poly.pdbx_seq_one_letter_code
_entity_poly.pdbx_strand_id
1 'polypeptide(L)'
;MSPEEIKDLQLVGKYIQPETREVDGVLLTKIICDNWDNIWNFQAKPDDLLIASYAKAGTTWTQEIVDMIQNDGDVQKCQRASTFDRHPFIEWALPPPLNSGLDLANKMPSPRTMKTHLPVQLLPPSFWKENSKIIYVARNPKDLLVSYYHFSRMTKMMPDPGTWEEYIEAFKAGKVLWGSWYDHVKGWWDAKDQHRILYLFYEDMKEDPKREIQKILKFLEKEMPEEVLNKIIYHTSFDVMKQNPMANYSTWPTTLPCFSLDWKNYFTVAQNEEFDKDYQKKMAGSTLTFRTEI
;
A
#
# COMPACT_ATOMS: atom_id res chain seq x y z
N MET A 1 -0.26 -18.38 14.29
CA MET A 1 -1.48 -19.11 13.89
C MET A 1 -1.15 -19.76 12.57
N SER A 2 -1.26 -21.09 12.45
CA SER A 2 -0.97 -21.78 11.20
C SER A 2 -2.04 -21.44 10.15
N PRO A 3 -1.72 -21.59 8.85
CA PRO A 3 -2.74 -21.47 7.79
C PRO A 3 -3.94 -22.41 7.97
N GLU A 4 -3.75 -23.58 8.61
CA GLU A 4 -4.85 -24.48 8.97
C GLU A 4 -5.74 -23.91 10.08
N GLU A 5 -5.16 -23.30 11.12
CA GLU A 5 -5.92 -22.68 12.22
C GLU A 5 -6.80 -21.50 11.76
N ILE A 6 -6.38 -20.78 10.70
CA ILE A 6 -7.20 -19.69 10.11
C ILE A 6 -8.37 -20.24 9.28
N LYS A 7 -8.24 -21.45 8.71
CA LYS A 7 -9.31 -22.12 7.96
C LYS A 7 -10.42 -22.66 8.86
N ASP A 8 -10.06 -23.17 10.04
CA ASP A 8 -11.01 -23.77 10.99
C ASP A 8 -11.78 -22.75 11.83
N LEU A 9 -11.31 -21.50 11.87
CA LEU A 9 -12.13 -20.40 12.33
C LEU A 9 -13.29 -20.23 11.33
N GLN A 10 -14.52 -20.50 11.79
CA GLN A 10 -15.80 -20.18 11.11
C GLN A 10 -15.97 -18.68 10.73
N LEU A 11 -14.90 -17.88 10.78
CA LEU A 11 -14.75 -16.54 10.19
C LEU A 11 -15.08 -16.54 8.69
N VAL A 12 -14.84 -17.64 7.96
CA VAL A 12 -15.06 -17.70 6.50
C VAL A 12 -16.55 -17.59 6.11
N GLY A 13 -17.48 -17.90 7.02
CA GLY A 13 -18.94 -17.89 6.77
C GLY A 13 -19.70 -16.69 7.34
N LYS A 14 -19.15 -15.95 8.31
CA LYS A 14 -19.85 -14.85 9.00
C LYS A 14 -19.57 -13.44 8.44
N TYR A 15 -18.62 -13.30 7.53
CA TYR A 15 -18.27 -12.02 6.90
C TYR A 15 -18.52 -12.11 5.40
N ILE A 16 -19.80 -12.08 5.05
CA ILE A 16 -20.27 -11.91 3.67
C ILE A 16 -20.18 -10.40 3.40
N GLN A 17 -19.11 -9.97 2.73
CA GLN A 17 -18.82 -8.58 2.34
C GLN A 17 -18.69 -7.59 3.52
N PRO A 18 -17.53 -6.93 3.71
CA PRO A 18 -17.38 -5.96 4.79
C PRO A 18 -18.32 -4.76 4.55
N GLU A 19 -19.15 -4.44 5.54
CA GLU A 19 -19.88 -3.16 5.56
C GLU A 19 -18.89 -2.00 5.51
N THR A 20 -19.30 -0.87 4.91
CA THR A 20 -18.47 0.33 4.78
C THR A 20 -19.14 1.54 5.43
N ARG A 21 -18.31 2.48 5.89
CA ARG A 21 -18.71 3.79 6.41
C ARG A 21 -17.67 4.82 6.00
N GLU A 22 -17.99 6.09 6.18
CA GLU A 22 -17.06 7.17 5.88
C GLU A 22 -16.48 7.76 7.17
N VAL A 23 -15.21 8.14 7.10
CA VAL A 23 -14.53 9.02 8.06
C VAL A 23 -14.05 10.23 7.29
N ASP A 24 -14.53 11.42 7.65
CA ASP A 24 -14.28 12.70 6.94
C ASP A 24 -14.40 12.59 5.40
N GLY A 25 -15.45 11.89 4.94
CA GLY A 25 -15.74 11.68 3.53
C GLY A 25 -14.90 10.61 2.82
N VAL A 26 -14.05 9.86 3.55
CA VAL A 26 -13.25 8.76 3.01
C VAL A 26 -13.90 7.43 3.37
N LEU A 27 -14.25 6.65 2.35
CA LEU A 27 -14.87 5.35 2.53
C LEU A 27 -13.86 4.33 3.08
N LEU A 28 -14.19 3.70 4.20
CA LEU A 28 -13.41 2.67 4.88
C LEU A 28 -14.32 1.51 5.29
N THR A 29 -13.75 0.38 5.67
CA THR A 29 -14.56 -0.73 6.21
C THR A 29 -15.06 -0.35 7.60
N LYS A 30 -16.26 -0.82 7.96
CA LYS A 30 -16.91 -0.50 9.23
C LYS A 30 -16.02 -0.81 10.43
N ILE A 31 -15.26 -1.91 10.39
CA ILE A 31 -14.35 -2.29 11.48
C ILE A 31 -13.22 -1.27 11.68
N ILE A 32 -12.76 -0.63 10.61
CA ILE A 32 -11.77 0.46 10.69
C ILE A 32 -12.44 1.70 11.28
N CYS A 33 -13.64 2.06 10.81
CA CYS A 33 -14.38 3.21 11.32
C CYS A 33 -14.75 3.06 12.81
N ASP A 34 -15.16 1.86 13.24
CA ASP A 34 -15.48 1.59 14.64
C ASP A 34 -14.24 1.68 15.55
N ASN A 35 -13.04 1.45 15.00
CA ASN A 35 -11.76 1.55 15.71
C ASN A 35 -11.03 2.89 15.47
N TRP A 36 -11.70 3.87 14.87
CA TRP A 36 -11.06 5.08 14.37
C TRP A 36 -10.34 5.88 15.45
N ASP A 37 -10.92 6.02 16.64
CA ASP A 37 -10.30 6.76 17.75
C ASP A 37 -8.93 6.20 18.13
N ASN A 38 -8.76 4.87 18.10
CA ASN A 38 -7.46 4.24 18.41
C ASN A 38 -6.45 4.46 17.27
N ILE A 39 -6.91 4.46 16.02
CA ILE A 39 -6.08 4.72 14.84
C ILE A 39 -5.60 6.17 14.88
N TRP A 40 -6.52 7.13 15.02
CA TRP A 40 -6.22 8.55 15.05
C TRP A 40 -5.29 8.94 16.21
N ASN A 41 -5.48 8.33 17.39
CA ASN A 41 -4.65 8.57 18.57
C ASN A 41 -3.39 7.70 18.64
N PHE A 42 -3.05 6.97 17.57
CA PHE A 42 -1.82 6.17 17.52
C PHE A 42 -0.58 7.02 17.86
N GLN A 43 0.36 6.46 18.61
CA GLN A 43 1.58 7.15 19.03
C GLN A 43 2.77 6.69 18.17
N ALA A 44 3.10 7.50 17.17
CA ALA A 44 4.37 7.39 16.46
C ALA A 44 5.55 7.65 17.39
N LYS A 45 6.72 7.15 17.01
CA LYS A 45 8.01 7.37 17.67
C LYS A 45 8.94 8.15 16.73
N PRO A 46 9.95 8.86 17.25
CA PRO A 46 10.89 9.64 16.44
C PRO A 46 11.63 8.83 15.37
N ASP A 47 11.85 7.53 15.60
CA ASP A 47 12.60 6.63 14.73
C ASP A 47 11.71 5.74 13.86
N ASP A 48 10.40 6.01 13.82
CA ASP A 48 9.48 5.31 12.94
C ASP A 48 9.68 5.71 11.48
N LEU A 49 9.55 4.69 10.61
CA LEU A 49 9.43 4.84 9.17
C LEU A 49 8.02 4.43 8.74
N LEU A 50 7.35 5.28 7.97
CA LEU A 50 6.04 4.98 7.41
C LEU A 50 6.14 4.81 5.89
N ILE A 51 5.58 3.72 5.38
CA ILE A 51 5.38 3.49 3.95
C ILE A 51 3.92 3.78 3.63
N ALA A 52 3.67 4.90 2.97
CA ALA A 52 2.35 5.33 2.56
C ALA A 52 2.15 5.12 1.06
N SER A 53 0.93 4.79 0.65
CA SER A 53 0.58 4.61 -0.77
C SER A 53 -0.93 4.53 -0.91
N TYR A 54 -1.49 4.90 -2.05
CA TYR A 54 -2.84 4.43 -2.36
C TYR A 54 -2.81 2.90 -2.54
N ALA A 55 -3.93 2.23 -2.28
CA ALA A 55 -4.03 0.79 -2.45
C ALA A 55 -3.53 0.37 -3.85
N LYS A 56 -2.67 -0.65 -3.91
CA LYS A 56 -2.12 -1.23 -5.15
C LYS A 56 -1.09 -0.39 -5.90
N ALA A 57 -0.55 0.67 -5.30
CA ALA A 57 0.48 1.50 -5.94
C ALA A 57 1.92 0.92 -5.84
N GLY A 58 2.12 -0.24 -5.21
CA GLY A 58 3.46 -0.86 -5.08
C GLY A 58 3.97 -1.06 -3.65
N THR A 59 3.09 -0.93 -2.65
CA THR A 59 3.42 -0.99 -1.22
C THR A 59 4.30 -2.17 -0.82
N THR A 60 3.92 -3.40 -1.21
CA THR A 60 4.68 -4.62 -0.87
C THR A 60 6.09 -4.58 -1.45
N TRP A 61 6.26 -4.02 -2.66
CA TRP A 61 7.57 -3.91 -3.29
C TRP A 61 8.47 -2.95 -2.50
N THR A 62 7.95 -1.79 -2.13
CA THR A 62 8.65 -0.82 -1.29
C THR A 62 8.96 -1.37 0.09
N GLN A 63 8.03 -2.11 0.70
CA GLN A 63 8.24 -2.80 1.99
C GLN A 63 9.41 -3.76 1.94
N GLU A 64 9.50 -4.62 0.91
CA GLU A 64 10.62 -5.55 0.77
C GLU A 64 11.94 -4.83 0.50
N ILE A 65 11.94 -3.76 -0.31
CA ILE A 65 13.15 -2.96 -0.54
C ILE A 65 13.65 -2.36 0.78
N VAL A 66 12.74 -1.74 1.55
CA VAL A 66 13.07 -1.10 2.82
C VAL A 66 13.56 -2.12 3.85
N ASP A 67 12.90 -3.28 3.99
CA ASP A 67 13.31 -4.32 4.95
C ASP A 67 14.67 -4.91 4.58
N MET A 68 14.94 -5.13 3.30
CA MET A 68 16.24 -5.57 2.81
C MET A 68 17.33 -4.53 3.07
N ILE A 69 17.06 -3.24 2.85
CA ILE A 69 17.98 -2.15 3.21
C ILE A 69 18.23 -2.11 4.72
N GLN A 70 17.18 -2.21 5.54
CA GLN A 70 17.28 -2.16 7.00
C GLN A 70 18.07 -3.34 7.57
N ASN A 71 18.00 -4.50 6.93
CA ASN A 71 18.72 -5.72 7.30
C ASN A 71 20.01 -5.96 6.50
N ASP A 72 20.56 -4.92 5.89
CA ASP A 72 21.85 -4.95 5.20
C ASP A 72 21.95 -6.02 4.09
N GLY A 73 20.83 -6.27 3.40
CA GLY A 73 20.70 -7.29 2.36
C GLY A 73 20.63 -8.73 2.88
N ASP A 74 20.42 -8.94 4.17
CA ASP A 74 20.25 -10.25 4.77
C ASP A 74 18.84 -10.82 4.48
N VAL A 75 18.80 -11.78 3.57
CA VAL A 75 17.57 -12.43 3.11
C VAL A 75 16.93 -13.26 4.21
N GLN A 76 17.72 -13.89 5.09
CA GLN A 76 17.17 -14.72 6.17
C GLN A 76 16.41 -13.86 7.16
N LYS A 77 16.94 -12.68 7.49
CA LYS A 77 16.23 -11.70 8.34
C LYS A 77 14.96 -11.18 7.68
N CYS A 78 14.95 -10.99 6.36
CA CYS A 78 13.74 -10.57 5.62
C CYS A 78 12.68 -11.69 5.52
N GLN A 79 13.08 -12.94 5.78
CA GLN A 79 12.19 -14.10 5.84
C GLN A 79 11.71 -14.45 7.25
N ARG A 80 12.01 -13.62 8.27
CA ARG A 80 11.64 -13.88 9.68
C ARG A 80 10.14 -14.02 9.92
N ALA A 81 9.32 -13.38 9.09
CA ALA A 81 7.86 -13.42 9.15
C ALA A 81 7.25 -12.91 7.84
N SER A 82 5.92 -13.02 7.71
CA SER A 82 5.20 -12.46 6.57
C SER A 82 5.33 -10.93 6.51
N THR A 83 5.15 -10.34 5.32
CA THR A 83 5.19 -8.87 5.16
C THR A 83 4.17 -8.17 6.05
N PHE A 84 3.02 -8.80 6.30
CA PHE A 84 1.98 -8.27 7.19
C PHE A 84 2.48 -8.11 8.63
N ASP A 85 3.24 -9.08 9.13
CA ASP A 85 3.78 -9.07 10.49
C ASP A 85 5.03 -8.19 10.60
N ARG A 86 5.87 -8.17 9.55
CA ARG A 86 7.08 -7.35 9.50
C ARG A 86 6.79 -5.86 9.38
N HIS A 87 5.66 -5.50 8.77
CA HIS A 87 5.27 -4.12 8.50
C HIS A 87 3.79 -3.90 8.84
N PRO A 88 3.49 -3.58 10.10
CA PRO A 88 2.13 -3.43 10.58
C PRO A 88 1.33 -2.43 9.73
N PHE A 89 0.12 -2.82 9.35
CA PHE A 89 -0.78 -1.99 8.56
C PHE A 89 -1.69 -1.16 9.49
N ILE A 90 -1.31 0.08 9.78
CA ILE A 90 -1.78 0.82 10.97
C ILE A 90 -3.31 0.89 11.11
N GLU A 91 -4.04 1.13 10.02
CA GLU A 91 -5.50 1.23 10.06
C GLU A 91 -6.21 -0.11 9.91
N TRP A 92 -5.49 -1.20 9.63
CA TRP A 92 -6.09 -2.50 9.36
C TRP A 92 -6.55 -3.17 10.64
N ALA A 93 -7.85 -3.04 10.92
CA ALA A 93 -8.51 -3.69 12.04
C ALA A 93 -9.02 -5.07 11.62
N LEU A 94 -8.75 -6.08 12.46
CA LEU A 94 -9.18 -7.46 12.28
C LEU A 94 -9.91 -7.96 13.52
N PRO A 95 -10.92 -8.82 13.36
CA PRO A 95 -11.60 -9.41 14.51
C PRO A 95 -10.65 -10.39 15.25
N PRO A 96 -10.73 -10.48 16.59
CA PRO A 96 -10.04 -11.52 17.35
C PRO A 96 -10.38 -12.92 16.80
N PRO A 97 -9.43 -13.86 16.78
CA PRO A 97 -8.09 -13.81 17.41
C PRO A 97 -6.97 -13.24 16.51
N LEU A 98 -7.30 -12.65 15.35
CA LEU A 98 -6.29 -12.05 14.47
C LEU A 98 -5.77 -10.73 15.07
N ASN A 99 -4.46 -10.49 14.98
CA ASN A 99 -3.87 -9.22 15.45
C ASN A 99 -4.16 -8.11 14.43
N SER A 100 -4.68 -6.98 14.90
CA SER A 100 -4.81 -5.78 14.08
C SER A 100 -3.45 -5.11 13.88
N GLY A 101 -3.34 -4.21 12.91
CA GLY A 101 -2.09 -3.50 12.65
C GLY A 101 -1.60 -2.67 13.83
N LEU A 102 -2.49 -1.99 14.56
CA LEU A 102 -2.10 -1.28 15.79
C LEU A 102 -1.53 -2.22 16.85
N ASP A 103 -2.10 -3.42 17.03
CA ASP A 103 -1.61 -4.40 18.01
C ASP A 103 -0.18 -4.83 17.68
N LEU A 104 0.08 -5.07 16.40
CA LEU A 104 1.42 -5.41 15.90
C LEU A 104 2.39 -4.23 16.06
N ALA A 105 1.98 -3.02 15.68
CA ALA A 105 2.79 -1.81 15.78
C ALA A 105 3.17 -1.45 17.22
N ASN A 106 2.26 -1.67 18.17
CA ASN A 106 2.51 -1.39 19.60
C ASN A 106 3.44 -2.43 20.25
N LYS A 107 3.38 -3.69 19.81
CA LYS A 107 4.27 -4.77 20.30
C LYS A 107 5.65 -4.75 19.65
N MET A 108 5.79 -4.12 18.49
CA MET A 108 7.04 -4.09 17.72
C MET A 108 8.11 -3.21 18.39
N PRO A 109 9.34 -3.74 18.60
CA PRO A 109 10.45 -2.93 19.09
C PRO A 109 10.86 -1.88 18.04
N SER A 110 11.38 -0.76 18.51
CA SER A 110 12.00 0.27 17.65
C SER A 110 13.33 -0.22 17.06
N PRO A 111 13.74 0.26 15.87
CA PRO A 111 12.96 1.13 14.96
C PRO A 111 11.83 0.36 14.26
N ARG A 112 10.66 1.00 14.10
CA ARG A 112 9.49 0.36 13.48
C ARG A 112 9.33 0.84 12.04
N THR A 113 9.05 -0.08 11.14
CA THR A 113 8.58 0.24 9.78
C THR A 113 7.13 -0.20 9.65
N MET A 114 6.24 0.74 9.36
CA MET A 114 4.80 0.51 9.25
C MET A 114 4.30 0.88 7.86
N LYS A 115 3.09 0.43 7.49
CA LYS A 115 2.42 0.89 6.28
C LYS A 115 1.06 1.52 6.54
N THR A 116 0.62 2.35 5.62
CA THR A 116 -0.73 2.89 5.57
C THR A 116 -1.21 3.13 4.14
N HIS A 117 -2.53 3.12 3.98
CA HIS A 117 -3.27 3.58 2.81
C HIS A 117 -4.14 4.80 3.14
N LEU A 118 -3.99 5.41 4.31
CA LEU A 118 -4.73 6.60 4.67
C LEU A 118 -4.28 7.80 3.81
N PRO A 119 -5.23 8.62 3.32
CA PRO A 119 -4.90 9.89 2.72
C PRO A 119 -4.33 10.85 3.77
N VAL A 120 -3.59 11.87 3.32
CA VAL A 120 -2.78 12.74 4.19
C VAL A 120 -3.57 13.36 5.36
N GLN A 121 -4.82 13.77 5.13
CA GLN A 121 -5.67 14.39 6.16
C GLN A 121 -6.14 13.41 7.24
N LEU A 122 -6.08 12.11 6.96
CA LEU A 122 -6.46 11.05 7.88
C LEU A 122 -5.27 10.38 8.56
N LEU A 123 -4.03 10.80 8.26
CA LEU A 123 -2.85 10.24 8.92
C LEU A 123 -2.84 10.62 10.42
N PRO A 124 -2.56 9.67 11.34
CA PRO A 124 -2.47 9.97 12.77
C PRO A 124 -1.54 11.16 13.04
N PRO A 125 -1.99 12.22 13.76
CA PRO A 125 -1.23 13.45 13.91
C PRO A 125 0.16 13.29 14.55
N SER A 126 0.38 12.20 15.29
CA SER A 126 1.66 11.90 15.92
C SER A 126 2.80 11.73 14.91
N PHE A 127 2.54 11.21 13.70
CA PHE A 127 3.58 11.09 12.66
C PHE A 127 4.12 12.45 12.23
N TRP A 128 3.24 13.46 12.14
CA TRP A 128 3.65 14.84 11.84
C TRP A 128 4.41 15.46 13.00
N LYS A 129 3.92 15.26 14.23
CA LYS A 129 4.53 15.80 15.46
C LYS A 129 5.96 15.27 15.67
N GLU A 130 6.16 13.98 15.46
CA GLU A 130 7.47 13.32 15.62
C GLU A 130 8.39 13.51 14.40
N ASN A 131 7.92 14.21 13.35
CA ASN A 131 8.65 14.43 12.10
C ASN A 131 9.19 13.11 11.50
N SER A 132 8.33 12.07 11.51
CA SER A 132 8.67 10.73 11.03
C SER A 132 9.10 10.75 9.57
N LYS A 133 9.99 9.84 9.18
CA LYS A 133 10.30 9.62 7.76
C LYS A 133 9.13 8.92 7.10
N ILE A 134 8.69 9.42 5.94
CA ILE A 134 7.62 8.81 5.16
C ILE A 134 8.12 8.52 3.74
N ILE A 135 7.93 7.30 3.26
CA ILE A 135 8.10 6.96 1.85
C ILE A 135 6.70 6.83 1.26
N TYR A 136 6.36 7.72 0.33
CA TYR A 136 5.11 7.66 -0.40
C TYR A 136 5.35 7.05 -1.79
N VAL A 137 4.55 6.07 -2.20
CA VAL A 137 4.62 5.51 -3.56
C VAL A 137 3.31 5.72 -4.29
N ALA A 138 3.41 6.38 -5.44
CA ALA A 138 2.33 6.62 -6.36
C ALA A 138 2.45 5.71 -7.59
N ARG A 139 1.33 5.42 -8.24
CA ARG A 139 1.26 4.67 -9.50
C ARG A 139 0.20 5.29 -10.38
N ASN A 140 0.39 5.21 -11.69
CA ASN A 140 -0.60 5.69 -12.64
C ASN A 140 -1.98 5.07 -12.36
N PRO A 141 -3.06 5.84 -12.53
CA PRO A 141 -4.37 5.44 -12.04
C PRO A 141 -4.98 4.30 -12.84
N LYS A 142 -4.63 4.13 -14.12
CA LYS A 142 -5.23 3.10 -14.99
C LYS A 142 -4.74 1.71 -14.60
N ASP A 143 -3.43 1.52 -14.49
CA ASP A 143 -2.86 0.26 -14.02
C ASP A 143 -3.25 -0.04 -12.58
N LEU A 144 -3.26 1.00 -11.73
CA LEU A 144 -3.66 0.88 -10.34
C LEU A 144 -5.11 0.39 -10.23
N LEU A 145 -6.03 0.97 -11.02
CA LEU A 145 -7.44 0.62 -11.02
C LEU A 145 -7.66 -0.84 -11.41
N VAL A 146 -7.00 -1.32 -12.47
CA VAL A 146 -7.05 -2.73 -12.86
C VAL A 146 -6.55 -3.61 -11.72
N SER A 147 -5.37 -3.31 -11.16
CA SER A 147 -4.82 -4.07 -10.03
C SER A 147 -5.77 -4.08 -8.82
N TYR A 148 -6.48 -2.97 -8.60
CA TYR A 148 -7.41 -2.83 -7.49
C TYR A 148 -8.69 -3.62 -7.69
N TYR A 149 -9.30 -3.56 -8.87
CA TYR A 149 -10.46 -4.37 -9.21
C TYR A 149 -10.19 -5.87 -9.01
N HIS A 150 -9.06 -6.36 -9.51
CA HIS A 150 -8.67 -7.76 -9.30
C HIS A 150 -8.44 -8.07 -7.82
N PHE A 151 -7.75 -7.20 -7.10
CA PHE A 151 -7.55 -7.40 -5.67
C PHE A 151 -8.86 -7.52 -4.90
N SER A 152 -9.83 -6.64 -5.17
CA SER A 152 -11.15 -6.67 -4.56
C SER A 152 -11.93 -7.96 -4.88
N ARG A 153 -11.75 -8.54 -6.07
CA ARG A 153 -12.34 -9.85 -6.44
C ARG A 153 -11.68 -11.03 -5.76
N MET A 154 -10.38 -10.94 -5.44
CA MET A 154 -9.59 -12.06 -4.94
C MET A 154 -9.73 -12.26 -3.43
N THR A 155 -9.95 -11.19 -2.66
CA THR A 155 -10.05 -11.26 -1.20
C THR A 155 -11.46 -10.98 -0.69
N LYS A 156 -11.91 -11.74 0.31
CA LYS A 156 -13.17 -11.50 1.01
C LYS A 156 -13.12 -10.32 2.00
N MET A 157 -11.94 -9.72 2.17
CA MET A 157 -11.71 -8.59 3.06
C MET A 157 -12.03 -7.23 2.41
N MET A 158 -12.37 -7.22 1.13
CA MET A 158 -12.79 -6.04 0.37
C MET A 158 -14.30 -6.15 0.09
N PRO A 159 -15.03 -5.01 -0.04
CA PRO A 159 -16.39 -4.99 -0.56
C PRO A 159 -16.46 -5.60 -1.97
N ASP A 160 -17.66 -6.03 -2.36
CA ASP A 160 -17.90 -6.60 -3.68
C ASP A 160 -17.60 -5.53 -4.73
N PRO A 161 -16.65 -5.76 -5.65
CA PRO A 161 -16.35 -4.77 -6.67
C PRO A 161 -17.43 -4.67 -7.75
N GLY A 162 -18.39 -5.61 -7.82
CA GLY A 162 -19.37 -5.66 -8.89
C GLY A 162 -18.72 -5.91 -10.26
N THR A 163 -19.30 -5.33 -11.31
CA THR A 163 -18.73 -5.38 -12.66
C THR A 163 -17.56 -4.41 -12.83
N TRP A 164 -16.76 -4.62 -13.88
CA TRP A 164 -15.63 -3.72 -14.20
C TRP A 164 -16.12 -2.30 -14.50
N GLU A 165 -17.24 -2.19 -15.22
CA GLU A 165 -17.87 -0.93 -15.60
C GLU A 165 -18.32 -0.14 -14.35
N GLU A 166 -19.00 -0.81 -13.42
CA GLU A 166 -19.41 -0.21 -12.15
C GLU A 166 -18.20 0.22 -11.31
N TYR A 167 -17.14 -0.60 -11.30
CA TYR A 167 -15.94 -0.32 -10.52
C TYR A 167 -15.16 0.89 -11.05
N ILE A 168 -15.08 1.09 -12.38
CA ILE A 168 -14.49 2.30 -12.97
C ILE A 168 -15.25 3.55 -12.50
N GLU A 169 -16.58 3.53 -12.56
CA GLU A 169 -17.41 4.66 -12.13
C GLU A 169 -17.25 4.93 -10.63
N ALA A 170 -17.26 3.89 -9.81
CA ALA A 170 -17.02 4.01 -8.38
C ALA A 170 -15.64 4.59 -8.06
N PHE A 171 -14.59 4.13 -8.76
CA PHE A 171 -13.23 4.65 -8.61
C PHE A 171 -13.12 6.12 -9.02
N LYS A 172 -13.67 6.51 -10.19
CA LYS A 172 -13.74 7.92 -10.60
C LYS A 172 -14.45 8.75 -9.54
N ALA A 173 -15.56 8.27 -8.99
CA ALA A 173 -16.30 8.97 -7.94
C ALA A 173 -15.63 8.97 -6.55
N GLY A 174 -14.50 8.26 -6.37
CA GLY A 174 -13.86 8.09 -5.06
C GLY A 174 -14.66 7.22 -4.08
N LYS A 175 -15.60 6.42 -4.59
CA LYS A 175 -16.48 5.53 -3.81
C LYS A 175 -15.92 4.11 -3.69
N VAL A 176 -14.62 4.01 -3.47
CA VAL A 176 -13.89 2.77 -3.16
C VAL A 176 -13.15 2.96 -1.84
N LEU A 177 -12.64 1.88 -1.22
CA LEU A 177 -11.92 2.04 0.04
C LEU A 177 -10.72 2.99 -0.11
N TRP A 178 -10.44 3.75 0.94
CA TRP A 178 -9.45 4.84 0.96
C TRP A 178 -9.76 6.03 0.03
N GLY A 179 -10.95 6.06 -0.56
CA GLY A 179 -11.52 7.23 -1.22
C GLY A 179 -10.92 7.53 -2.60
N SER A 180 -10.94 8.83 -2.95
CA SER A 180 -10.48 9.37 -4.23
C SER A 180 -8.98 9.20 -4.42
N TRP A 181 -8.58 8.42 -5.43
CA TRP A 181 -7.16 8.32 -5.83
C TRP A 181 -6.55 9.69 -6.15
N TYR A 182 -7.31 10.55 -6.84
CA TYR A 182 -6.86 11.88 -7.26
C TYR A 182 -6.47 12.74 -6.06
N ASP A 183 -7.34 12.80 -5.05
CA ASP A 183 -7.10 13.63 -3.87
C ASP A 183 -6.04 13.00 -2.97
N HIS A 184 -5.96 11.67 -2.94
CA HIS A 184 -4.92 10.96 -2.22
C HIS A 184 -3.53 11.30 -2.77
N VAL A 185 -3.28 11.13 -4.08
CA VAL A 185 -1.96 11.41 -4.65
C VAL A 185 -1.60 12.89 -4.60
N LYS A 186 -2.56 13.80 -4.82
CA LYS A 186 -2.34 15.25 -4.73
C LYS A 186 -2.04 15.67 -3.29
N GLY A 187 -2.82 15.21 -2.31
CA GLY A 187 -2.61 15.58 -0.91
C GLY A 187 -1.23 15.17 -0.39
N TRP A 188 -0.79 13.95 -0.71
CA TRP A 188 0.56 13.49 -0.39
C TRP A 188 1.65 14.25 -1.19
N TRP A 189 1.37 14.64 -2.43
CA TRP A 189 2.28 15.44 -3.25
C TRP A 189 2.46 16.87 -2.72
N ASP A 190 1.39 17.49 -2.22
CA ASP A 190 1.42 18.84 -1.67
C ASP A 190 2.12 18.87 -0.30
N ALA A 191 1.98 17.80 0.48
CA ALA A 191 2.64 17.64 1.78
C ALA A 191 4.14 17.34 1.68
N LYS A 192 4.63 16.86 0.53
CA LYS A 192 6.00 16.34 0.40
C LYS A 192 7.09 17.38 0.65
N ASP A 193 6.80 18.65 0.39
CA ASP A 193 7.74 19.76 0.55
C ASP A 193 7.70 20.36 1.97
N GLN A 194 6.69 20.00 2.76
CA GLN A 194 6.48 20.49 4.14
C GLN A 194 6.95 19.49 5.21
N HIS A 195 7.07 18.22 4.84
CA HIS A 195 7.41 17.12 5.73
C HIS A 195 8.53 16.26 5.15
N ARG A 196 9.10 15.35 5.95
CA ARG A 196 10.14 14.41 5.50
C ARG A 196 9.52 13.27 4.68
N ILE A 197 9.16 13.57 3.44
CA ILE A 197 8.52 12.62 2.53
C ILE A 197 9.42 12.37 1.31
N LEU A 198 9.76 11.10 1.07
CA LEU A 198 10.29 10.65 -0.20
C LEU A 198 9.12 10.21 -1.08
N TYR A 199 8.80 10.99 -2.12
CA TYR A 199 7.75 10.68 -3.07
C TYR A 199 8.34 9.90 -4.26
N LEU A 200 7.90 8.66 -4.45
CA LEU A 200 8.34 7.76 -5.52
C LEU A 200 7.19 7.44 -6.49
N PHE A 201 7.56 7.05 -7.69
CA PHE A 201 6.64 6.55 -8.71
C PHE A 201 6.95 5.08 -8.99
N TYR A 202 5.91 4.25 -9.00
CA TYR A 202 6.00 2.84 -9.35
C TYR A 202 6.62 2.65 -10.74
N GLU A 203 6.31 3.55 -11.67
CA GLU A 203 6.86 3.53 -13.02
C GLU A 203 8.37 3.77 -13.04
N ASP A 204 8.86 4.69 -12.21
CA ASP A 204 10.29 4.93 -12.07
C ASP A 204 11.00 3.73 -11.44
N MET A 205 10.36 3.07 -10.48
CA MET A 205 10.89 1.84 -9.85
C MET A 205 10.99 0.69 -10.86
N LYS A 206 10.06 0.62 -11.82
CA LYS A 206 10.09 -0.37 -12.90
C LYS A 206 11.14 -0.05 -13.95
N GLU A 207 11.28 1.21 -14.34
CA GLU A 207 12.23 1.66 -15.36
C GLU A 207 13.68 1.50 -14.90
N ASP A 208 14.00 1.96 -13.69
CA ASP A 208 15.35 1.88 -13.13
C ASP A 208 15.28 1.58 -11.62
N PRO A 209 15.15 0.30 -11.25
CA PRO A 209 15.11 -0.12 -9.85
C PRO A 209 16.35 0.34 -9.07
N LYS A 210 17.53 0.35 -9.71
CA LYS A 210 18.79 0.72 -9.04
C LYS A 210 18.75 2.19 -8.62
N ARG A 211 18.33 3.09 -9.51
CA ARG A 211 18.17 4.52 -9.23
C ARG A 211 17.19 4.76 -8.08
N GLU A 212 16.03 4.12 -8.10
CA GLU A 212 15.01 4.34 -7.05
C GLU A 212 15.44 3.75 -5.69
N ILE A 213 16.08 2.58 -5.67
CA ILE A 213 16.63 2.00 -4.44
C ILE A 213 17.74 2.90 -3.85
N GLN A 214 18.57 3.51 -4.70
CA GLN A 214 19.57 4.49 -4.25
C GLN A 214 18.94 5.75 -3.63
N LYS A 215 17.80 6.23 -4.17
CA LYS A 215 17.04 7.33 -3.53
C LYS A 215 16.54 6.93 -2.14
N ILE A 216 16.01 5.70 -2.00
CA ILE A 216 15.57 5.17 -0.70
C ILE A 216 16.75 5.07 0.27
N LEU A 217 17.90 4.54 -0.16
CA LEU A 217 19.12 4.47 0.65
C LEU A 217 19.54 5.85 1.19
N LYS A 218 19.61 6.85 0.30
CA LYS A 218 19.93 8.23 0.68
C LYS A 218 18.93 8.79 1.68
N PHE A 219 17.64 8.57 1.46
CA PHE A 219 16.58 9.03 2.36
C PHE A 219 16.61 8.35 3.73
N LEU A 220 16.96 7.06 3.77
CA LEU A 220 17.17 6.30 5.00
C LEU A 220 18.53 6.57 5.64
N GLU A 221 19.38 7.41 5.03
CA GLU A 221 20.73 7.75 5.51
C GLU A 221 21.62 6.51 5.67
N LYS A 222 21.50 5.57 4.72
CA LYS A 222 22.32 4.36 4.64
C LYS A 222 23.22 4.37 3.41
N GLU A 223 24.43 3.89 3.59
CA GLU A 223 25.37 3.57 2.51
C GLU A 223 25.59 2.07 2.45
N MET A 224 25.72 1.52 1.25
CA MET A 224 25.88 0.09 1.05
C MET A 224 26.84 -0.20 -0.11
N PRO A 225 27.64 -1.28 -0.03
CA PRO A 225 28.43 -1.75 -1.15
C PRO A 225 27.54 -2.08 -2.35
N GLU A 226 28.08 -1.91 -3.56
CA GLU A 226 27.36 -2.19 -4.79
C GLU A 226 26.88 -3.65 -4.89
N GLU A 227 27.64 -4.59 -4.32
CA GLU A 227 27.24 -6.00 -4.23
C GLU A 227 25.93 -6.18 -3.44
N VAL A 228 25.81 -5.50 -2.30
CA VAL A 228 24.60 -5.57 -1.47
C VAL A 228 23.42 -4.88 -2.18
N LEU A 229 23.67 -3.75 -2.85
CA LEU A 229 22.66 -3.08 -3.67
C LEU A 229 22.13 -4.01 -4.78
N ASN A 230 23.01 -4.68 -5.51
CA ASN A 230 22.63 -5.63 -6.56
C ASN A 230 21.83 -6.82 -6.00
N LYS A 231 22.18 -7.28 -4.79
CA LYS A 231 21.41 -8.31 -4.09
C LYS A 231 19.99 -7.84 -3.75
N ILE A 232 19.84 -6.60 -3.27
CA ILE A 232 18.53 -6.00 -2.99
C ILE A 232 17.69 -5.92 -4.27
N ILE A 233 18.27 -5.43 -5.37
CA ILE A 233 17.61 -5.35 -6.68
C ILE A 233 17.10 -6.73 -7.13
N TYR A 234 17.94 -7.76 -7.04
CA TYR A 234 17.56 -9.11 -7.43
C TYR A 234 16.41 -9.66 -6.58
N HIS A 235 16.53 -9.62 -5.25
CA HIS A 235 15.54 -10.21 -4.35
C HIS A 235 14.22 -9.45 -4.28
N THR A 236 14.23 -8.18 -4.65
CA THR A 236 13.01 -7.36 -4.75
C THR A 236 12.46 -7.29 -6.18
N SER A 237 13.04 -8.02 -7.14
CA SER A 237 12.44 -8.16 -8.46
C SER A 237 11.11 -8.90 -8.39
N PHE A 238 10.19 -8.57 -9.31
CA PHE A 238 8.84 -9.13 -9.31
C PHE A 238 8.82 -10.66 -9.33
N ASP A 239 9.64 -11.28 -10.18
CA ASP A 239 9.67 -12.75 -10.33
C ASP A 239 10.15 -13.44 -9.06
N VAL A 240 11.13 -12.87 -8.36
CA VAL A 240 11.63 -13.42 -7.09
C VAL A 240 10.60 -13.21 -5.97
N MET A 241 10.04 -12.00 -5.85
CA MET A 241 9.04 -11.70 -4.83
C MET A 241 7.76 -12.52 -4.99
N LYS A 242 7.33 -12.79 -6.23
CA LYS A 242 6.16 -13.61 -6.53
C LYS A 242 6.29 -15.02 -5.95
N GLN A 243 7.51 -15.57 -5.90
CA GLN A 243 7.78 -16.89 -5.35
C GLN A 243 8.13 -16.87 -3.84
N ASN A 244 8.33 -15.70 -3.25
CA ASN A 244 8.65 -15.58 -1.83
C ASN A 244 7.36 -15.65 -0.98
N PRO A 245 7.12 -16.72 -0.19
CA PRO A 245 5.91 -16.86 0.62
C PRO A 245 5.79 -15.78 1.71
N MET A 246 6.90 -15.14 2.08
CA MET A 246 6.91 -14.04 3.06
C MET A 246 6.54 -12.69 2.44
N ALA A 247 6.44 -12.59 1.11
CA ALA A 247 6.14 -11.36 0.38
C ALA A 247 4.91 -11.45 -0.54
N ASN A 248 4.55 -12.65 -1.01
CA ASN A 248 3.48 -12.84 -2.00
C ASN A 248 2.07 -13.04 -1.41
N TYR A 249 1.92 -12.97 -0.07
CA TYR A 249 0.66 -13.20 0.66
C TYR A 249 0.06 -14.61 0.51
N SER A 250 0.82 -15.62 0.06
CA SER A 250 0.33 -17.01 -0.01
C SER A 250 0.08 -17.64 1.35
N THR A 251 0.69 -17.11 2.40
CA THR A 251 0.44 -17.47 3.80
C THR A 251 -0.91 -16.98 4.32
N TRP A 252 -1.54 -16.04 3.61
CA TRP A 252 -2.88 -15.56 3.92
C TRP A 252 -3.94 -16.34 3.13
N PRO A 253 -4.97 -16.91 3.80
CA PRO A 253 -5.88 -17.89 3.18
C PRO A 253 -6.81 -17.35 2.09
N THR A 254 -6.80 -16.04 1.81
CA THR A 254 -7.71 -15.38 0.87
C THR A 254 -7.01 -14.56 -0.21
N THR A 255 -5.71 -14.78 -0.45
CA THR A 255 -4.96 -14.01 -1.45
C THR A 255 -4.46 -14.89 -2.58
N LEU A 256 -4.95 -14.63 -3.79
CA LEU A 256 -4.39 -15.16 -5.03
C LEU A 256 -3.14 -14.35 -5.45
N PRO A 257 -2.22 -14.93 -6.25
CA PRO A 257 -0.94 -14.31 -6.56
C PRO A 257 -1.08 -12.94 -7.24
N CYS A 258 -0.15 -12.04 -6.93
CA CYS A 258 -0.07 -10.72 -7.54
C CYS A 258 0.25 -10.84 -9.04
N PHE A 259 -0.49 -10.11 -9.88
CA PHE A 259 -0.26 -10.03 -11.31
C PHE A 259 0.22 -8.61 -11.67
N SER A 260 1.28 -8.52 -12.50
CA SER A 260 1.57 -7.31 -13.24
C SER A 260 0.53 -7.22 -14.37
N LEU A 261 -0.51 -6.42 -14.15
CA LEU A 261 -1.57 -6.19 -15.12
C LEU A 261 -1.32 -4.88 -15.85
N ASP A 262 -1.59 -4.89 -17.14
CA ASP A 262 -1.49 -3.75 -18.06
C ASP A 262 -2.91 -3.27 -18.41
N TRP A 263 -3.17 -2.00 -18.13
CA TRP A 263 -4.47 -1.37 -18.35
C TRP A 263 -4.97 -1.46 -19.79
N LYS A 264 -4.07 -1.51 -20.78
CA LYS A 264 -4.43 -1.59 -22.20
C LYS A 264 -5.22 -2.84 -22.56
N ASN A 265 -5.12 -3.90 -21.74
CA ASN A 265 -5.85 -5.16 -21.94
C ASN A 265 -7.23 -5.18 -21.26
N TYR A 266 -7.59 -4.12 -20.51
CA TYR A 266 -8.81 -4.06 -19.70
C TYR A 266 -9.73 -2.90 -20.08
N PHE A 267 -9.17 -1.74 -20.41
CA PHE A 267 -9.98 -0.60 -20.84
C PHE A 267 -10.42 -0.79 -22.29
N THR A 268 -11.72 -0.66 -22.54
CA THR A 268 -12.20 -0.37 -23.89
C THR A 268 -11.73 1.03 -24.32
N VAL A 269 -11.70 1.30 -25.63
CA VAL A 269 -11.34 2.62 -26.17
C VAL A 269 -12.24 3.71 -25.56
N ALA A 270 -13.55 3.47 -25.48
CA ALA A 270 -14.51 4.42 -24.91
C ALA A 270 -14.25 4.68 -23.41
N GLN A 271 -14.04 3.62 -22.62
CA GLN A 271 -13.69 3.76 -21.20
C GLN A 271 -12.40 4.54 -21.02
N ASN A 272 -11.39 4.30 -21.87
CA ASN A 272 -10.13 5.00 -21.82
C ASN A 272 -10.29 6.51 -22.09
N GLU A 273 -10.99 6.87 -23.18
CA GLU A 273 -11.23 8.27 -23.53
C GLU A 273 -12.03 9.03 -22.46
N GLU A 274 -13.03 8.38 -21.87
CA GLU A 274 -13.80 8.98 -20.78
C GLU A 274 -12.96 9.15 -19.52
N PHE A 275 -12.18 8.13 -19.16
CA PHE A 275 -11.28 8.18 -18.02
C PHE A 275 -10.25 9.30 -18.18
N ASP A 276 -9.68 9.47 -19.38
CA ASP A 276 -8.71 10.53 -19.66
C ASP A 276 -9.32 11.93 -19.51
N LYS A 277 -10.58 12.13 -19.93
CA LYS A 277 -11.29 13.41 -19.73
C LYS A 277 -11.52 13.71 -18.24
N ASP A 278 -11.95 12.71 -17.47
CA ASP A 278 -12.15 12.86 -16.02
C ASP A 278 -10.81 13.11 -15.30
N TYR A 279 -9.77 12.37 -15.67
CA TYR A 279 -8.41 12.53 -15.16
C TYR A 279 -7.87 13.94 -15.41
N GLN A 280 -7.95 14.44 -16.65
CA GLN A 280 -7.51 15.79 -17.00
C GLN A 280 -8.22 16.85 -16.16
N LYS A 281 -9.54 16.68 -15.94
CA LYS A 281 -10.32 17.60 -15.10
C LYS A 281 -9.89 17.56 -13.64
N LYS A 282 -9.70 16.39 -13.05
CA LYS A 282 -9.39 16.22 -11.60
C LYS A 282 -7.94 16.50 -11.23
N MET A 283 -7.02 16.32 -12.19
CA MET A 283 -5.60 16.61 -12.04
C MET A 283 -5.21 18.01 -12.52
N ALA A 284 -6.15 18.76 -13.10
CA ALA A 284 -5.93 20.15 -13.49
C ALA A 284 -5.40 20.98 -12.31
N GLY A 285 -4.36 21.78 -12.58
CA GLY A 285 -3.70 22.63 -11.57
C GLY A 285 -2.65 21.93 -10.71
N SER A 286 -2.54 20.59 -10.75
CA SER A 286 -1.45 19.88 -10.09
C SER A 286 -0.19 19.87 -10.96
N THR A 287 0.98 19.94 -10.33
CA THR A 287 2.28 19.71 -10.98
C THR A 287 2.66 18.23 -11.05
N LEU A 288 1.84 17.36 -10.46
CA LEU A 288 2.05 15.92 -10.43
C LEU A 288 1.77 15.30 -11.80
N THR A 289 2.77 14.62 -12.36
CA THR A 289 2.68 13.94 -13.65
C THR A 289 2.93 12.45 -13.51
N PHE A 290 2.11 11.64 -14.18
CA PHE A 290 2.27 10.19 -14.23
C PHE A 290 2.57 9.72 -15.65
N ARG A 291 3.36 8.66 -15.77
CA ARG A 291 3.53 7.92 -17.01
C ARG A 291 2.56 6.74 -17.02
N THR A 292 1.88 6.51 -18.14
CA THR A 292 0.99 5.35 -18.31
C THR A 292 1.66 4.21 -19.08
N GLU A 293 2.91 4.40 -19.47
CA GLU A 293 3.74 3.49 -20.28
C GLU A 293 5.21 3.64 -19.85
N ILE A 294 5.97 2.54 -19.95
CA ILE A 294 7.40 2.45 -19.62
C ILE A 294 8.09 1.75 -20.77
#